data_AF-A0A358S7M7-F1
#
_entry.id   AF-A0A358S7M7-F1
#
_cell.length_a   1.000
_cell.length_b   1.000
_cell.length_c   1.000
_cell.angle_alpha   90.00
_cell.angle_beta   90.00
_cell.angle_gamma   90.00
#
_symmetry.space_group_name_H-M   'P 1'
#
loop_
_entity.id
_entity.type
_entity.pdbx_description
1 polymer ?
#
loop_
_entity_poly.entity_id
_entity_poly.type
_entity_poly.pdbx_seq_one_letter_code
_entity_poly.pdbx_strand_id
1 'polypeptide(L)'
;MFEDWDLVESSFLQQYGIRLNQVDDMSWREFCGLLHGISADTALGKMVQIRAEEDKEVLKGFTSEQKAERSRWRARQATEYTEEELEKQMQNLEKMFANAFS
;
A
#
# COMPACT_ATOMS: atom_id res chain seq x y z
N MET A 1 -5.03 -6.91 -1.11
CA MET A 1 -4.72 -5.50 -1.43
C MET A 1 -5.53 -4.49 -0.60
N PHE A 2 -6.73 -4.84 -0.12
CA PHE A 2 -7.56 -3.98 0.76
C PHE A 2 -6.96 -3.69 2.14
N GLU A 3 -6.04 -4.53 2.62
CA GLU A 3 -5.47 -4.42 3.98
C GLU A 3 -4.47 -3.27 4.15
N ASP A 4 -3.96 -2.71 3.05
CA ASP A 4 -2.97 -1.63 3.12
C ASP A 4 -3.61 -0.23 3.01
N TRP A 5 -4.94 -0.13 2.93
CA TRP A 5 -5.61 1.18 2.91
C TRP A 5 -5.33 1.98 4.18
N ASP A 6 -5.34 1.33 5.34
CA ASP A 6 -4.97 1.95 6.62
C ASP A 6 -3.50 2.44 6.60
N LEU A 7 -2.61 1.75 5.86
CA LEU A 7 -1.23 2.19 5.66
C LEU A 7 -1.16 3.40 4.74
N VAL A 8 -1.99 3.46 3.70
CA VAL A 8 -2.12 4.65 2.84
C VAL A 8 -2.62 5.83 3.66
N GLU A 9 -3.72 5.69 4.39
CA GLU A 9 -4.31 6.76 5.20
C GLU A 9 -3.34 7.27 6.29
N SER A 10 -2.71 6.36 7.04
CA SER A 10 -1.72 6.74 8.04
C SER A 10 -0.50 7.42 7.43
N SER A 11 -0.07 7.01 6.23
CA SER A 11 1.08 7.63 5.55
C SER A 11 0.76 9.01 4.99
N PHE A 12 -0.45 9.22 4.49
CA PHE A 12 -0.93 10.55 4.07
C PHE A 12 -1.03 11.50 5.27
N LEU A 13 -1.53 11.02 6.40
CA LEU A 13 -1.57 11.80 7.64
C LEU A 13 -0.16 12.10 8.16
N GLN A 14 0.73 11.12 8.17
CA GLN A 14 2.10 11.26 8.66
C GLN A 14 2.91 12.25 7.81
N GLN A 15 2.85 12.13 6.48
CA GLN A 15 3.71 12.88 5.59
C GLN A 15 3.14 14.23 5.19
N TYR A 16 1.84 14.28 4.88
CA TYR A 16 1.19 15.47 4.33
C TYR A 16 0.26 16.16 5.34
N GLY A 17 0.00 15.55 6.50
CA GLY A 17 -0.99 16.05 7.45
C GLY A 17 -2.43 15.88 6.95
N ILE A 18 -2.65 15.08 5.91
CA ILE A 18 -3.95 14.91 5.24
C ILE A 18 -4.67 13.71 5.83
N ARG A 19 -5.87 13.91 6.36
CA ARG A 19 -6.80 12.83 6.69
C ARG A 19 -7.69 12.55 5.49
N LEU A 20 -7.38 11.51 4.72
CA LEU A 20 -8.06 11.21 3.46
C LEU A 20 -9.58 11.11 3.59
N ASN A 21 -10.07 10.58 4.73
CA ASN A 21 -11.50 10.49 5.04
C ASN A 21 -12.20 11.83 5.36
N GLN A 22 -11.46 12.95 5.39
CA GLN A 22 -11.97 14.30 5.64
C GLN A 22 -11.71 15.26 4.47
N VAL A 23 -11.22 14.74 3.34
CA VAL A 23 -10.98 15.55 2.14
C VAL A 23 -12.10 15.30 1.15
N ASP A 24 -12.94 16.31 0.96
CA ASP A 24 -14.11 16.22 0.10
C ASP A 24 -13.82 16.62 -1.37
N ASP A 25 -12.70 17.30 -1.65
CA ASP A 25 -12.41 17.94 -2.96
C ASP A 25 -11.07 17.53 -3.60
N MET A 26 -10.48 16.40 -3.19
CA MET A 26 -9.23 15.91 -3.80
C MET A 26 -9.48 15.24 -5.16
N SER A 27 -8.86 15.78 -6.21
CA SER A 27 -8.88 15.11 -7.52
C SER A 27 -8.08 13.81 -7.49
N TRP A 28 -8.52 12.80 -8.26
CA TRP A 28 -7.78 11.54 -8.43
C TRP A 28 -6.32 11.74 -8.86
N ARG A 29 -6.08 12.73 -9.73
CA ARG A 29 -4.72 13.08 -10.17
C ARG A 29 -3.85 13.58 -9.01
N GLU A 30 -4.42 14.37 -8.11
CA GLU A 30 -3.72 14.89 -6.92
C GLU A 30 -3.45 13.76 -5.92
N PHE A 31 -4.46 12.92 -5.65
CA PHE A 31 -4.28 11.73 -4.82
C PHE A 31 -3.14 10.85 -5.34
N CYS A 32 -3.14 10.53 -6.63
CA CYS A 32 -2.06 9.77 -7.26
C CYS A 32 -0.71 10.48 -7.14
N GLY A 33 -0.66 11.80 -7.34
CA GLY A 33 0.57 12.58 -7.17
C GLY A 33 1.16 12.44 -5.77
N LEU A 34 0.32 12.60 -4.74
CA LEU A 34 0.70 12.46 -3.34
C LEU A 34 1.11 11.02 -2.99
N LEU A 35 0.37 10.02 -3.50
CA LEU A 35 0.66 8.60 -3.27
C LEU A 35 2.02 8.20 -3.88
N HIS A 36 2.32 8.65 -5.10
CA HIS A 36 3.64 8.41 -5.72
C HIS A 36 4.77 9.12 -4.96
N GLY A 37 4.47 10.24 -4.31
CA GLY A 37 5.43 10.99 -3.49
C GLY A 37 5.66 10.41 -2.08
N ILE A 38 5.00 9.32 -1.71
CA ILE A 38 5.14 8.70 -0.38
C ILE A 38 6.61 8.30 -0.14
N SER A 39 7.16 8.80 0.97
CA SER A 39 8.51 8.49 1.42
C SER A 39 8.57 7.08 2.00
N ALA A 40 9.76 6.48 1.90
CA ALA A 40 10.04 5.17 2.47
C ALA A 40 9.97 5.15 4.02
N ASP A 41 10.04 6.30 4.68
CA ASP A 41 9.93 6.40 6.15
C ASP A 41 8.48 6.45 6.69
N THR A 42 7.50 6.41 5.79
CA THR A 42 6.08 6.31 6.16
C THR A 42 5.69 4.88 6.54
N ALA A 43 4.52 4.70 7.14
CA ALA A 43 3.97 3.37 7.45
C ALA A 43 3.88 2.47 6.19
N LEU A 44 3.37 3.02 5.08
CA LEU A 44 3.29 2.34 3.79
C LEU A 44 4.69 2.10 3.22
N GLY A 45 5.56 3.11 3.26
CA GLY A 45 6.93 3.02 2.78
C GLY A 45 7.72 1.89 3.45
N LYS A 46 7.67 1.81 4.77
CA LYS A 46 8.31 0.75 5.57
C LYS A 46 7.75 -0.62 5.24
N MET A 47 6.44 -0.72 5.05
CA MET A 47 5.79 -1.98 4.69
C MET A 47 6.22 -2.47 3.30
N VAL A 48 6.25 -1.56 2.32
CA VAL A 48 6.73 -1.85 0.96
C VAL A 48 8.19 -2.28 1.00
N GLN A 49 9.05 -1.60 1.77
CA GLN A 49 10.46 -2.00 1.95
C GLN A 49 10.58 -3.44 2.47
N ILE A 50 9.85 -3.80 3.54
CA ILE A 50 9.88 -5.16 4.09
C ILE A 50 9.46 -6.21 3.05
N ARG A 51 8.42 -5.92 2.27
CA ARG A 51 7.83 -6.85 1.30
C ARG A 51 8.67 -6.99 0.03
N ALA A 52 9.31 -5.91 -0.41
CA ALA A 52 10.13 -5.85 -1.62
C ALA A 52 11.60 -6.24 -1.40
N GLU A 53 12.04 -6.38 -0.16
CA GLU A 53 13.43 -6.72 0.15
C GLU A 53 13.81 -8.12 -0.34
N GLU A 54 14.95 -8.21 -1.05
CA GLU A 54 15.52 -9.44 -1.63
C GLU A 54 17.00 -9.66 -1.24
N ASP A 55 17.67 -8.65 -0.68
CA ASP A 55 19.06 -8.77 -0.23
C ASP A 55 19.16 -9.73 0.97
N LYS A 56 19.94 -10.80 0.79
CA LYS A 56 20.10 -11.86 1.79
C LYS A 56 20.74 -11.36 3.08
N GLU A 57 21.66 -10.40 3.04
CA GLU A 57 22.30 -9.87 4.24
C GLU A 57 21.33 -8.99 5.02
N VAL A 58 20.51 -8.20 4.33
CA VAL A 58 19.45 -7.40 4.96
C VAL A 58 18.39 -8.31 5.60
N LEU A 59 17.94 -9.35 4.87
CA LEU A 59 16.93 -10.30 5.35
C LEU A 59 17.37 -11.10 6.59
N LYS A 60 18.68 -11.36 6.77
CA LYS A 60 19.19 -12.00 8.00
C LYS A 60 18.90 -11.14 9.22
N GLY A 61 19.04 -9.82 9.08
CA GLY A 61 18.80 -8.83 10.14
C GLY A 61 17.34 -8.59 10.48
N PHE A 62 16.39 -9.07 9.67
CA PHE A 62 14.96 -8.87 9.93
C PHE A 62 14.51 -9.50 11.25
N THR A 63 13.62 -8.81 11.95
CA THR A 63 12.91 -9.35 13.12
C THR A 63 11.95 -10.47 12.72
N SER A 64 11.48 -11.21 13.71
CA SER A 64 10.47 -12.25 13.50
C SER A 64 9.17 -11.67 12.92
N GLU A 65 8.74 -10.48 13.34
CA GLU A 65 7.55 -9.83 12.77
C GLU A 65 7.74 -9.46 11.30
N GLN A 66 8.89 -8.88 10.93
CA GLN A 66 9.19 -8.51 9.54
C GLN A 66 9.23 -9.75 8.62
N LYS A 67 9.85 -10.84 9.09
CA LYS A 67 9.86 -12.13 8.37
C LYS A 67 8.46 -12.72 8.20
N ALA A 68 7.62 -12.62 9.22
CA ALA A 68 6.24 -13.09 9.18
C ALA A 68 5.39 -12.27 8.19
N GLU A 69 5.55 -10.95 8.18
CA GLU A 69 4.85 -10.06 7.25
C GLU A 69 5.23 -10.35 5.80
N ARG A 70 6.53 -10.48 5.52
CA ARG A 70 7.02 -10.86 4.20
C ARG A 70 6.50 -12.25 3.77
N SER A 71 6.50 -13.22 4.67
CA SER A 71 5.98 -14.57 4.39
C SER A 71 4.48 -14.56 4.09
N ARG A 72 3.68 -13.81 4.87
CA ARG A 72 2.24 -13.63 4.61
C ARG A 72 1.99 -13.01 3.23
N TRP A 73 2.71 -11.95 2.91
CA TRP A 73 2.61 -11.30 1.61
C TRP A 73 2.91 -12.26 0.46
N ARG A 74 4.02 -13.00 0.55
CA ARG A 74 4.42 -13.98 -0.49
C ARG A 74 3.45 -15.13 -0.60
N ALA A 75 2.91 -15.64 0.50
CA ALA A 75 1.89 -16.67 0.48
C ALA A 75 0.64 -16.21 -0.28
N ARG A 76 0.24 -14.94 -0.13
CA ARG A 76 -0.88 -14.33 -0.86
C ARG A 76 -0.59 -14.11 -2.34
N GLN A 77 0.65 -13.79 -2.70
CA GLN A 77 1.06 -13.69 -4.10
C GLN A 77 1.16 -15.07 -4.77
N ALA A 78 1.47 -16.11 -3.99
CA ALA A 78 1.56 -17.50 -4.47
C ALA A 78 0.19 -18.17 -4.63
N THR A 79 -0.85 -17.70 -3.95
CA THR A 79 -2.24 -17.99 -4.36
C THR A 79 -2.47 -17.29 -5.70
N GLU A 80 -2.44 -18.08 -6.79
CA GLU A 80 -2.62 -17.60 -8.16
C GLU A 80 -3.92 -16.81 -8.28
N TYR A 81 -3.80 -15.48 -8.36
CA TYR A 81 -4.83 -14.68 -8.99
C TYR A 81 -4.62 -14.79 -10.49
N THR A 82 -5.65 -15.20 -11.22
CA THR A 82 -5.68 -15.06 -12.67
C THR A 82 -5.49 -13.58 -13.04
N GLU A 83 -4.96 -13.31 -14.23
CA GLU A 83 -4.80 -11.95 -14.76
C GLU A 83 -6.12 -11.17 -14.70
N GLU A 84 -7.24 -11.85 -14.94
CA GLU A 84 -8.60 -11.30 -14.83
C GLU A 84 -8.98 -10.91 -13.38
N GLU A 85 -8.55 -11.68 -12.38
CA GLU A 85 -8.79 -11.37 -10.97
C GLU A 85 -7.94 -10.20 -10.49
N LEU A 86 -6.70 -10.09 -10.96
CA LEU A 86 -5.85 -8.92 -10.72
C LEU A 86 -6.46 -7.66 -11.35
N GLU A 87 -6.89 -7.75 -12.60
CA GLU A 87 -7.52 -6.64 -13.32
C GLU A 87 -8.83 -6.20 -12.65
N LYS A 88 -9.66 -7.15 -12.20
CA LYS A 88 -10.86 -6.87 -11.38
C LYS A 88 -10.52 -6.21 -10.05
N GLN A 89 -9.44 -6.64 -9.37
CA GLN A 89 -9.01 -5.98 -8.13
C GLN A 89 -8.51 -4.57 -8.37
N MET A 90 -7.78 -4.32 -9.47
CA MET A 90 -7.37 -2.98 -9.86
C MET A 90 -8.57 -2.09 -10.19
N GLN A 91 -9.53 -2.58 -10.98
CA GLN A 91 -10.75 -1.84 -11.29
C GLN A 91 -11.60 -1.56 -10.05
N ASN A 92 -11.66 -2.50 -9.10
CA ASN A 92 -12.34 -2.27 -7.83
C ASN A 92 -11.63 -1.25 -6.96
N LEU A 93 -10.29 -1.27 -6.92
CA LEU A 93 -9.48 -0.27 -6.25
C LEU A 93 -9.72 1.12 -6.86
N GLU A 94 -9.68 1.23 -8.19
CA GLU A 94 -10.00 2.45 -8.93
C GLU A 94 -11.41 2.96 -8.62
N LYS A 95 -12.42 2.08 -8.61
CA LYS A 95 -13.81 2.44 -8.28
C LYS A 95 -13.97 2.88 -6.83
N MET A 96 -13.30 2.21 -5.89
CA MET A 96 -13.34 2.60 -4.48
C MET A 96 -12.75 3.99 -4.29
N PHE A 97 -11.62 4.28 -4.93
CA PHE A 97 -11.06 5.62 -4.87
C PHE A 97 -11.93 6.65 -5.58
N ALA A 98 -12.49 6.32 -6.75
CA ALA A 98 -13.42 7.22 -7.43
C ALA A 98 -14.65 7.57 -6.57
N ASN A 99 -15.18 6.60 -5.81
CA ASN A 99 -16.33 6.81 -4.92
C ASN A 99 -15.95 7.44 -3.57
N ALA A 100 -14.69 7.38 -3.15
CA ALA A 100 -14.22 8.01 -1.92
C ALA A 100 -14.08 9.54 -2.05
N PHE A 101 -14.04 10.06 -3.29
CA PHE A 101 -13.87 11.48 -3.60
C PHE A 101 -15.03 12.07 -4.43
N SER A 102 -16.22 11.46 -4.36
CA SER A 102 -17.44 11.89 -5.09
C SER A 102 -18.55 12.36 -4.15
#